data_AF-A0A1Q8EAJ2-F1
#
_entry.id   AF-A0A1Q8EAJ2-F1
#
_cell.length_a   1.000
_cell.length_b   1.000
_cell.length_c   1.000
_cell.angle_alpha   90.00
_cell.angle_beta   90.00
_cell.angle_gamma   90.00
#
_symmetry.space_group_name_H-M   'P 1'
#
loop_
_entity.id
_entity.type
_entity.pdbx_description
1 polymer ?
#
loop_
_entity_poly.entity_id
_entity_poly.type
_entity_poly.pdbx_seq_one_letter_code
_entity_poly.pdbx_strand_id
1 'polypeptide(L)'
;MKKQLYAAAAVATLLAPHVVQAQQAAPSTGVQQPDAQLKAELNSLYQKVKELSDYAVTEAKLAYYKQQVGAAYFTALAKGENPTTVKTQLEAATKKPLATFKAEVEEDYAKARANLIFGVKSVLPPKLAEEFNNFASNSSKTIMELQAFGKQLIAKQEEEAKLAEAKKQAIAEIGQMNELPNAIKNQYYTKVNNATTMEAIEMVKQEAAQDVATRKQIAAKKAEAEKILKSKNDLDVGERSDYLTRLENAGTESEIDSILKEAEATAAANKVVFDKRQSVSDTIEKLRYLPKEQKVDFKGRLEHLQTVNQLEAVLQKAKKANVQALKDEEKSNT
;
A
#
# COMPACT_ATOMS: atom_id res chain seq x y z
N MET A 1 -20.26 40.40 -4.18
CA MET A 1 -21.50 41.01 -4.71
C MET A 1 -22.53 41.10 -3.58
N LYS A 2 -23.36 42.15 -3.59
CA LYS A 2 -24.73 42.32 -3.04
C LYS A 2 -25.21 41.32 -1.95
N LYS A 3 -25.50 41.77 -0.71
CA LYS A 3 -26.73 42.50 -0.25
C LYS A 3 -27.97 41.56 -0.18
N GLN A 4 -28.84 41.56 0.84
CA GLN A 4 -29.12 42.54 1.92
C GLN A 4 -30.07 41.94 3.02
N LEU A 5 -30.01 42.48 4.25
CA LEU A 5 -31.12 42.90 5.19
C LEU A 5 -32.28 41.92 5.52
N TYR A 6 -33.16 42.09 6.53
CA TYR A 6 -33.58 43.14 7.49
C TYR A 6 -34.07 42.41 8.79
N ALA A 7 -34.37 42.97 9.98
CA ALA A 7 -34.33 44.33 10.56
C ALA A 7 -34.06 44.23 12.10
N ALA A 8 -34.64 45.12 12.94
CA ALA A 8 -34.54 45.13 14.41
C ALA A 8 -35.75 45.83 15.08
N ALA A 9 -35.77 45.83 16.43
CA ALA A 9 -36.62 46.62 17.35
C ALA A 9 -38.11 46.17 17.50
N ALA A 10 -38.74 46.23 18.68
CA ALA A 10 -38.66 47.28 19.70
C ALA A 10 -38.89 46.81 21.15
N VAL A 11 -38.41 47.62 22.11
CA VAL A 11 -38.72 47.53 23.55
C VAL A 11 -39.72 48.63 23.88
N ALA A 12 -40.78 48.28 24.62
CA ALA A 12 -41.67 49.26 25.25
C ALA A 12 -42.15 48.73 26.62
N THR A 13 -41.71 49.39 27.69
CA THR A 13 -42.17 49.17 29.06
C THR A 13 -43.33 50.11 29.40
N LEU A 14 -44.37 49.61 30.06
CA LEU A 14 -45.33 50.42 30.82
C LEU A 14 -45.85 49.65 32.04
N LEU A 15 -46.27 50.38 33.07
CA LEU A 15 -46.31 49.95 34.47
C LEU A 15 -47.69 49.47 34.94
N ALA A 16 -47.70 48.42 35.80
CA ALA A 16 -48.52 48.26 37.02
C ALA A 16 -50.08 48.24 36.88
N PRO A 17 -50.87 47.72 37.86
CA PRO A 17 -50.51 47.45 39.26
C PRO A 17 -50.91 46.06 39.81
N HIS A 18 -50.69 45.90 41.11
CA HIS A 18 -50.77 44.66 41.88
C HIS A 18 -52.17 44.05 41.99
N VAL A 19 -52.22 42.71 41.96
CA VAL A 19 -53.22 41.94 42.70
C VAL A 19 -52.47 41.04 43.68
N VAL A 20 -52.71 41.26 44.97
CA VAL A 20 -52.24 40.36 46.04
C VAL A 20 -53.12 39.11 46.00
N GLN A 21 -52.51 37.94 45.80
CA GLN A 21 -53.14 36.68 46.12
C GLN A 21 -52.18 35.81 46.92
N ALA A 22 -52.70 35.24 48.01
CA ALA A 22 -51.90 34.77 49.12
C ALA A 22 -51.00 33.57 48.75
N GLN A 23 -49.82 33.53 49.38
CA GLN A 23 -49.00 32.33 49.46
C GLN A 23 -49.79 31.21 50.16
N GLN A 24 -50.31 30.27 49.37
CA GLN A 24 -50.43 28.89 49.85
C GLN A 24 -49.07 28.23 49.67
N ALA A 25 -48.27 28.28 50.74
CA ALA A 25 -47.08 27.45 50.85
C ALA A 25 -47.53 25.99 50.95
N ALA A 26 -47.61 25.30 49.80
CA ALA A 26 -47.61 23.85 49.78
C ALA A 26 -46.26 23.38 50.36
N PRO A 27 -46.23 22.58 51.44
CA PRO A 27 -44.99 22.05 51.96
C PRO A 27 -44.48 20.98 51.00
N SER A 28 -43.59 21.36 50.08
CA SER A 28 -42.74 20.40 49.37
C SER A 28 -41.65 19.90 50.32
N THR A 29 -42.08 19.16 51.36
CA THR A 29 -41.18 18.32 52.14
C THR A 29 -40.62 17.26 51.19
N GLY A 30 -39.39 17.50 50.73
CA GLY A 30 -38.59 16.57 49.94
C GLY A 30 -38.19 15.34 50.76
N VAL A 31 -39.16 14.56 51.20
CA VAL A 31 -38.95 13.21 51.72
C VAL A 31 -38.80 12.30 50.51
N GLN A 32 -37.59 12.27 49.97
CA GLN A 32 -37.21 11.22 49.03
C GLN A 32 -37.33 9.89 49.78
N GLN A 33 -38.29 9.07 49.38
CA GLN A 33 -38.76 7.92 50.15
C GLN A 33 -37.56 6.98 50.46
N PRO A 34 -37.33 6.56 51.73
CA PRO A 34 -36.12 5.80 52.10
C PRO A 34 -35.86 4.56 51.23
N ASP A 35 -36.93 3.88 50.80
CA ASP A 35 -36.86 2.73 49.90
C ASP A 35 -36.26 3.05 48.52
N ALA A 36 -36.47 4.26 47.99
CA ALA A 36 -35.91 4.66 46.71
C ALA A 36 -34.38 4.85 46.79
N GLN A 37 -33.90 5.41 47.89
CA GLN A 37 -32.46 5.57 48.14
C GLN A 37 -31.79 4.21 48.39
N LEU A 38 -32.41 3.35 49.22
CA LEU A 38 -31.93 1.98 49.45
C LEU A 38 -31.91 1.17 48.14
N LYS A 39 -32.96 1.27 47.30
CA LYS A 39 -33.00 0.61 45.99
C LYS A 39 -31.87 1.07 45.05
N ALA A 40 -31.57 2.36 45.02
CA ALA A 40 -30.47 2.89 44.20
C ALA A 40 -29.09 2.41 44.70
N GLU A 41 -28.89 2.38 46.02
CA GLU A 41 -27.69 1.85 46.66
C GLU A 41 -27.50 0.35 46.35
N LEU A 42 -28.55 -0.45 46.52
CA LEU A 42 -28.51 -1.88 46.26
C LEU A 42 -28.23 -2.19 44.77
N ASN A 43 -28.80 -1.41 43.84
CA ASN A 43 -28.54 -1.53 42.39
C ASN A 43 -27.10 -1.17 42.01
N SER A 44 -26.48 -0.18 42.67
CA SER A 44 -25.08 0.18 42.46
C SER A 44 -24.14 -0.94 42.97
N LEU A 45 -24.42 -1.44 44.16
CA LEU A 45 -23.70 -2.54 44.79
C LEU A 45 -23.79 -3.84 43.97
N TYR A 46 -24.93 -4.08 43.32
CA TYR A 46 -25.18 -5.25 42.45
C TYR A 46 -24.17 -5.39 41.32
N GLN A 47 -23.92 -4.31 40.57
CA GLN A 47 -23.00 -4.39 39.43
C GLN A 47 -21.58 -4.68 39.90
N LYS A 48 -21.14 -4.04 41.00
CA LYS A 48 -19.82 -4.27 41.59
C LYS A 48 -19.65 -5.69 42.13
N VAL A 49 -20.65 -6.23 42.83
CA VAL A 49 -20.68 -7.62 43.30
C VAL A 49 -20.64 -8.61 42.12
N LYS A 50 -21.41 -8.34 41.05
CA LYS A 50 -21.40 -9.14 39.83
C LYS A 50 -20.04 -9.16 39.17
N GLU A 51 -19.43 -8.00 38.95
CA GLU A 51 -18.09 -7.91 38.37
C GLU A 51 -17.04 -8.56 39.27
N LEU A 52 -17.10 -8.39 40.60
CA LEU A 52 -16.21 -9.09 41.53
C LEU A 52 -16.41 -10.61 41.53
N SER A 53 -17.58 -11.13 41.19
CA SER A 53 -17.80 -12.58 41.04
C SER A 53 -17.08 -13.20 39.84
N ASP A 54 -16.62 -12.37 38.89
CA ASP A 54 -15.83 -12.75 37.70
C ASP A 54 -14.38 -12.21 37.74
N TYR A 55 -14.11 -11.13 38.48
CA TYR A 55 -12.85 -10.37 38.42
C TYR A 55 -12.21 -10.03 39.79
N ALA A 56 -12.61 -10.69 40.88
CA ALA A 56 -12.01 -10.43 42.19
C ALA A 56 -10.50 -10.67 42.25
N VAL A 57 -9.84 -9.93 43.15
CA VAL A 57 -8.38 -9.88 43.33
C VAL A 57 -7.75 -11.23 43.72
N THR A 58 -8.51 -12.13 44.35
CA THR A 58 -8.04 -13.46 44.79
C THR A 58 -9.13 -14.52 44.55
N GLU A 59 -8.72 -15.78 44.39
CA GLU A 59 -9.66 -16.91 44.25
C GLU A 59 -10.61 -17.02 45.44
N ALA A 60 -10.13 -16.73 46.67
CA ALA A 60 -10.97 -16.72 47.87
C ALA A 60 -12.06 -15.63 47.82
N LYS A 61 -11.73 -14.43 47.34
CA LYS A 61 -12.73 -13.36 47.13
C LYS A 61 -13.66 -13.67 45.96
N LEU A 62 -13.15 -14.27 44.88
CA LEU A 62 -13.97 -14.73 43.75
C LEU A 62 -15.02 -15.75 44.23
N ALA A 63 -14.60 -16.75 45.00
CA ALA A 63 -15.49 -17.74 45.60
C ALA A 63 -16.51 -17.09 46.57
N TYR A 64 -16.08 -16.16 47.42
CA TYR A 64 -16.96 -15.40 48.31
C TYR A 64 -18.05 -14.63 47.54
N TYR A 65 -17.67 -13.83 46.54
CA TYR A 65 -18.62 -13.05 45.75
C TYR A 65 -19.53 -13.92 44.87
N LYS A 66 -19.01 -15.01 44.30
CA LYS A 66 -19.77 -15.91 43.44
C LYS A 66 -20.72 -16.84 44.21
N GLN A 67 -20.28 -17.42 45.33
CA GLN A 67 -21.02 -18.45 46.06
C GLN A 67 -21.84 -17.91 47.23
N GLN A 68 -21.31 -16.98 48.02
CA GLN A 68 -21.99 -16.51 49.24
C GLN A 68 -22.82 -15.25 48.97
N VAL A 69 -22.19 -14.22 48.40
CA VAL A 69 -22.87 -12.95 48.12
C VAL A 69 -23.83 -13.09 46.94
N GLY A 70 -23.32 -13.59 45.81
CA GLY A 70 -24.08 -13.69 44.56
C GLY A 70 -25.33 -14.53 44.72
N ALA A 71 -25.24 -15.72 45.33
CA ALA A 71 -26.39 -16.60 45.51
C ALA A 71 -27.54 -15.91 46.27
N ALA A 72 -27.25 -15.17 47.34
CA ALA A 72 -28.26 -14.41 48.08
C ALA A 72 -28.78 -13.22 47.25
N TYR A 73 -27.87 -12.42 46.69
CA TYR A 73 -28.19 -11.12 46.10
C TYR A 73 -28.85 -11.21 44.72
N PHE A 74 -28.37 -12.11 43.85
CA PHE A 74 -29.00 -12.37 42.55
C PHE A 74 -30.39 -13.01 42.72
N THR A 75 -30.56 -13.93 43.68
CA THR A 75 -31.85 -14.59 43.91
C THR A 75 -32.91 -13.64 44.45
N ALA A 76 -32.58 -12.79 45.43
CA ALA A 76 -33.53 -11.83 46.01
C ALA A 76 -34.01 -10.79 44.97
N LEU A 77 -33.10 -10.28 44.15
CA LEU A 77 -33.44 -9.35 43.06
C LEU A 77 -34.22 -10.03 41.92
N ALA A 78 -33.88 -11.27 41.55
CA ALA A 78 -34.62 -12.02 40.52
C ALA A 78 -36.06 -12.34 40.93
N LYS A 79 -36.33 -12.49 42.24
CA LYS A 79 -37.68 -12.66 42.80
C LYS A 79 -38.49 -11.37 42.91
N GLY A 80 -37.89 -10.20 42.65
CA GLY A 80 -38.56 -8.91 42.80
C GLY A 80 -38.85 -8.53 44.26
N GLU A 81 -38.06 -9.05 45.21
CA GLU A 81 -38.25 -8.76 46.64
C GLU A 81 -38.01 -7.27 46.96
N ASN A 82 -38.65 -6.76 48.02
CA ASN A 82 -38.52 -5.34 48.38
C ASN A 82 -37.10 -5.02 48.90
N PRO A 83 -36.63 -3.76 48.79
CA PRO A 83 -35.26 -3.37 49.16
C PRO A 83 -34.87 -3.75 50.60
N THR A 84 -35.81 -3.67 51.55
CA THR A 84 -35.61 -4.04 52.95
C THR A 84 -35.35 -5.54 53.12
N THR A 85 -36.10 -6.39 52.41
CA THR A 85 -35.91 -7.84 52.41
C THR A 85 -34.56 -8.23 51.79
N VAL A 86 -34.20 -7.62 50.65
CA VAL A 86 -32.88 -7.81 50.00
C VAL A 86 -31.74 -7.43 50.95
N LYS A 87 -31.86 -6.30 51.66
CA LYS A 87 -30.90 -5.89 52.69
C LYS A 87 -30.76 -6.95 53.79
N THR A 88 -31.86 -7.36 54.43
CA THR A 88 -31.81 -8.32 55.54
C THR A 88 -31.20 -9.66 55.12
N GLN A 89 -31.50 -10.15 53.92
CA GLN A 89 -30.89 -11.37 53.38
C GLN A 89 -29.39 -11.21 53.12
N LEU A 90 -28.96 -10.07 52.58
CA LEU A 90 -27.54 -9.77 52.36
C LEU A 90 -26.77 -9.68 53.70
N GLU A 91 -27.33 -9.01 54.71
CA GLU A 91 -26.73 -8.88 56.04
C GLU A 91 -26.61 -10.26 56.73
N ALA A 92 -27.62 -11.13 56.58
CA ALA A 92 -27.58 -12.50 57.07
C ALA A 92 -26.55 -13.38 56.33
N ALA A 93 -26.47 -13.29 55.00
CA ALA A 93 -25.55 -14.07 54.18
C ALA A 93 -24.08 -13.67 54.39
N THR A 94 -23.81 -12.37 54.48
CA THR A 94 -22.46 -11.81 54.68
C THR A 94 -22.02 -11.78 56.15
N LYS A 95 -22.96 -11.97 57.09
CA LYS A 95 -22.80 -11.82 58.55
C LYS A 95 -22.26 -10.43 58.96
N LYS A 96 -22.61 -9.39 58.18
CA LYS A 96 -22.10 -8.02 58.30
C LYS A 96 -23.23 -7.01 58.07
N PRO A 97 -23.22 -5.83 58.71
CA PRO A 97 -24.12 -4.73 58.34
C PRO A 97 -23.89 -4.29 56.89
N LEU A 98 -24.95 -3.83 56.21
CA LEU A 98 -24.91 -3.40 54.80
C LEU A 98 -23.81 -2.35 54.55
N ALA A 99 -23.63 -1.39 55.47
CA ALA A 99 -22.61 -0.36 55.36
C ALA A 99 -21.17 -0.93 55.37
N THR A 100 -20.90 -1.93 56.22
CA THR A 100 -19.61 -2.62 56.29
C THR A 100 -19.36 -3.45 55.03
N PHE A 101 -20.38 -4.19 54.57
CA PHE A 101 -20.28 -4.98 53.35
C PHE A 101 -20.08 -4.11 52.10
N LYS A 102 -20.77 -2.97 52.02
CA LYS A 102 -20.58 -1.97 50.95
C LYS A 102 -19.14 -1.45 50.92
N ALA A 103 -18.57 -1.08 52.08
CA ALA A 103 -17.18 -0.61 52.14
C ALA A 103 -16.18 -1.67 51.64
N GLU A 104 -16.39 -2.94 52.00
CA GLU A 104 -15.58 -4.07 51.51
C GLU A 104 -15.70 -4.25 49.98
N VAL A 105 -16.91 -4.15 49.42
CA VAL A 105 -17.12 -4.21 47.97
C VAL A 105 -16.45 -3.04 47.25
N GLU A 106 -16.54 -1.82 47.78
CA GLU A 106 -15.87 -0.65 47.18
C GLU A 106 -14.34 -0.81 47.19
N GLU A 107 -13.76 -1.32 48.28
CA GLU A 107 -12.32 -1.56 48.41
C GLU A 107 -11.84 -2.66 47.45
N ASP A 108 -12.51 -3.82 47.43
CA ASP A 108 -12.16 -4.93 46.54
C ASP A 108 -12.36 -4.55 45.07
N TYR A 109 -13.42 -3.81 44.74
CA TYR A 109 -13.69 -3.33 43.39
C TYR A 109 -12.62 -2.32 42.93
N ALA A 110 -12.21 -1.40 43.80
CA ALA A 110 -11.11 -0.47 43.52
C ALA A 110 -9.78 -1.22 43.27
N LYS A 111 -9.46 -2.24 44.07
CA LYS A 111 -8.28 -3.09 43.88
C LYS A 111 -8.35 -3.90 42.59
N ALA A 112 -9.48 -4.56 42.31
CA ALA A 112 -9.68 -5.34 41.09
C ALA A 112 -9.53 -4.45 39.83
N ARG A 113 -10.13 -3.26 39.85
CA ARG A 113 -10.01 -2.25 38.80
C ARG A 113 -8.56 -1.77 38.63
N ALA A 114 -7.85 -1.49 39.72
CA ALA A 114 -6.45 -1.07 39.69
C ALA A 114 -5.53 -2.17 39.12
N ASN A 115 -5.73 -3.43 39.53
CA ASN A 115 -4.98 -4.58 39.04
C ASN A 115 -5.21 -4.82 37.54
N LEU A 116 -6.46 -4.73 37.07
CA LEU A 116 -6.78 -4.80 35.64
C LEU A 116 -6.07 -3.68 34.86
N ILE A 117 -6.12 -2.44 35.38
CA ILE A 117 -5.50 -1.29 34.72
C ILE A 117 -3.98 -1.47 34.61
N PHE A 118 -3.34 -1.96 35.68
CA PHE A 118 -1.91 -2.28 35.67
C PHE A 118 -1.58 -3.38 34.66
N GLY A 119 -2.32 -4.50 34.69
CA GLY A 119 -2.08 -5.66 33.83
C GLY A 119 -2.31 -5.41 32.34
N VAL A 120 -3.27 -4.54 31.97
CA VAL A 120 -3.46 -4.13 30.57
C VAL A 120 -2.35 -3.16 30.14
N LYS A 121 -1.95 -2.21 31.00
CA LYS A 121 -0.89 -1.24 30.67
C LYS A 121 0.50 -1.86 30.57
N SER A 122 0.78 -2.97 31.24
CA SER A 122 2.10 -3.62 31.20
C SER A 122 2.38 -4.38 29.90
N VAL A 123 1.36 -4.67 29.08
CA VAL A 123 1.50 -5.40 27.79
C VAL A 123 1.31 -4.49 26.56
N LEU A 124 0.72 -3.30 26.73
CA LEU A 124 0.48 -2.35 25.64
C LEU A 124 1.70 -1.44 25.38
N PRO A 125 1.98 -1.06 24.11
CA PRO A 125 2.98 -0.04 23.79
C PRO A 125 2.52 1.34 24.27
N PRO A 126 3.44 2.32 24.47
CA PRO A 126 3.15 3.59 25.14
C PRO A 126 1.91 4.32 24.63
N LYS A 127 1.73 4.40 23.30
CA LYS A 127 0.58 5.07 22.66
C LYS A 127 -0.76 4.42 23.00
N LEU A 128 -0.84 3.09 22.99
CA LEU A 128 -2.07 2.35 23.32
C LEU A 128 -2.27 2.27 24.84
N ALA A 129 -1.20 2.24 25.62
CA ALA A 129 -1.27 2.34 27.08
C ALA A 129 -1.80 3.71 27.54
N GLU A 130 -1.50 4.80 26.82
CA GLU A 130 -2.08 6.13 27.02
C GLU A 130 -3.56 6.18 26.62
N GLU A 131 -3.92 5.64 25.43
CA GLU A 131 -5.31 5.49 24.97
C GLU A 131 -6.16 4.74 26.02
N PHE A 132 -5.64 3.64 26.55
CA PHE A 132 -6.23 2.88 27.65
C PHE A 132 -6.32 3.67 28.96
N ASN A 133 -5.27 4.39 29.33
CA ASN A 133 -5.23 5.18 30.57
C ASN A 133 -6.27 6.31 30.56
N ASN A 134 -6.48 6.96 29.42
CA ASN A 134 -7.47 8.00 29.24
C ASN A 134 -8.90 7.44 29.37
N PHE A 135 -9.17 6.27 28.78
CA PHE A 135 -10.43 5.54 28.99
C PHE A 135 -10.62 5.13 30.47
N ALA A 136 -9.56 4.63 31.11
CA ALA A 136 -9.57 4.17 32.49
C ALA A 136 -9.67 5.29 33.55
N SER A 137 -9.34 6.54 33.18
CA SER A 137 -9.46 7.71 34.05
C SER A 137 -10.92 8.08 34.35
N ASN A 138 -11.86 7.65 33.51
CA ASN A 138 -13.28 7.82 33.78
C ASN A 138 -13.75 6.78 34.84
N SER A 139 -14.07 7.26 36.04
CA SER A 139 -14.50 6.42 37.18
C SER A 139 -15.85 5.72 36.98
N SER A 140 -16.68 6.15 36.02
CA SER A 140 -17.91 5.42 35.69
C SER A 140 -17.67 4.14 34.88
N LYS A 141 -16.44 3.91 34.37
CA LYS A 141 -16.10 2.71 33.62
C LYS A 141 -15.97 1.48 34.51
N THR A 142 -16.78 0.48 34.16
CA THR A 142 -16.81 -0.87 34.75
C THR A 142 -15.53 -1.64 34.48
N ILE A 143 -15.22 -2.64 35.32
CA ILE A 143 -14.14 -3.60 35.08
C ILE A 143 -14.40 -4.35 33.76
N MET A 144 -15.66 -4.65 33.46
CA MET A 144 -16.07 -5.29 32.19
C MET A 144 -15.74 -4.42 30.96
N GLU A 145 -16.13 -3.14 30.96
CA GLU A 145 -15.77 -2.20 29.87
C GLU A 145 -14.26 -2.03 29.73
N LEU A 146 -13.53 -1.93 30.84
CA LEU A 146 -12.07 -1.85 30.85
C LEU A 146 -11.44 -3.11 30.26
N GLN A 147 -11.95 -4.31 30.59
CA GLN A 147 -11.43 -5.55 30.04
C GLN A 147 -11.73 -5.65 28.53
N ALA A 148 -12.92 -5.24 28.09
CA ALA A 148 -13.30 -5.23 26.68
C ALA A 148 -12.41 -4.27 25.87
N PHE A 149 -12.20 -3.04 26.36
CA PHE A 149 -11.35 -2.07 25.68
C PHE A 149 -9.87 -2.49 25.68
N GLY A 150 -9.38 -3.05 26.80
CA GLY A 150 -8.03 -3.62 26.86
C GLY A 150 -7.80 -4.73 25.83
N LYS A 151 -8.76 -5.66 25.68
CA LYS A 151 -8.71 -6.70 24.63
C LYS A 151 -8.70 -6.10 23.22
N GLN A 152 -9.49 -5.06 22.95
CA GLN A 152 -9.51 -4.38 21.66
C GLN A 152 -8.15 -3.75 21.32
N LEU A 153 -7.49 -3.11 22.30
CA LEU A 153 -6.17 -2.50 22.10
C LEU A 153 -5.06 -3.54 21.92
N ILE A 154 -5.13 -4.69 22.61
CA ILE A 154 -4.20 -5.81 22.41
C ILE A 154 -4.38 -6.40 21.00
N ALA A 155 -5.61 -6.61 20.54
CA ALA A 155 -5.87 -7.09 19.18
C ALA A 155 -5.35 -6.10 18.11
N LYS A 156 -5.58 -4.80 18.29
CA LYS A 156 -5.04 -3.72 17.45
C LYS A 156 -3.50 -3.76 17.38
N GLN A 157 -2.82 -3.97 18.52
CA GLN A 157 -1.36 -4.15 18.56
C GLN A 157 -0.89 -5.38 17.78
N GLU A 158 -1.60 -6.51 17.89
CA GLU A 158 -1.26 -7.72 17.13
C GLU A 158 -1.44 -7.51 15.61
N GLU A 159 -2.47 -6.79 15.18
CA GLU A 159 -2.69 -6.41 13.78
C GLU A 159 -1.61 -5.45 13.26
N GLU A 160 -1.29 -4.39 14.02
CA GLU A 160 -0.20 -3.46 13.71
C GLU A 160 1.16 -4.20 13.58
N ALA A 161 1.43 -5.18 14.45
CA ALA A 161 2.64 -6.00 14.39
C ALA A 161 2.68 -6.94 13.17
N LYS A 162 1.57 -7.62 12.84
CA LYS A 162 1.45 -8.46 11.63
C LYS A 162 1.66 -7.63 10.36
N LEU A 163 1.08 -6.43 10.30
CA LEU A 163 1.25 -5.50 9.18
C LEU A 163 2.72 -5.04 9.04
N ALA A 164 3.38 -4.72 10.16
CA ALA A 164 4.79 -4.30 10.15
C ALA A 164 5.74 -5.40 9.62
N GLU A 165 5.53 -6.66 10.02
CA GLU A 165 6.33 -7.78 9.51
C GLU A 165 6.03 -8.07 8.03
N ALA A 166 4.76 -8.00 7.60
CA ALA A 166 4.40 -8.13 6.19
C ALA A 166 5.04 -7.04 5.31
N LYS A 167 5.15 -5.79 5.78
CA LYS A 167 5.88 -4.72 5.08
C LYS A 167 7.36 -5.06 4.90
N LYS A 168 8.00 -5.55 5.96
CA LYS A 168 9.41 -5.95 5.95
C LYS A 168 9.65 -7.11 4.97
N GLN A 169 8.76 -8.10 4.94
CA GLN A 169 8.82 -9.23 4.00
C GLN A 169 8.64 -8.76 2.55
N ALA A 170 7.61 -7.96 2.26
CA ALA A 170 7.37 -7.43 0.91
C ALA A 170 8.53 -6.55 0.40
N ILE A 171 9.13 -5.72 1.27
CA ILE A 171 10.35 -4.95 0.93
C ILE A 171 11.52 -5.89 0.60
N ALA A 172 11.72 -6.98 1.35
CA ALA A 172 12.77 -7.95 1.09
C ALA A 172 12.56 -8.70 -0.24
N GLU A 173 11.33 -9.15 -0.53
CA GLU A 173 10.95 -9.78 -1.80
C GLU A 173 11.21 -8.85 -2.99
N ILE A 174 10.72 -7.60 -2.93
CA ILE A 174 10.91 -6.60 -3.99
C ILE A 174 12.40 -6.23 -4.16
N GLY A 175 13.17 -6.27 -3.07
CA GLY A 175 14.62 -6.13 -3.10
C GLY A 175 15.34 -7.17 -3.96
N GLN A 176 14.81 -8.40 -4.03
CA GLN A 176 15.36 -9.52 -4.81
C GLN A 176 14.97 -9.48 -6.31
N MET A 177 14.06 -8.59 -6.72
CA MET A 177 13.64 -8.44 -8.13
C MET A 177 14.73 -7.75 -8.96
N ASN A 178 15.70 -8.50 -9.46
CA ASN A 178 16.91 -7.98 -10.13
C ASN A 178 16.63 -7.19 -11.41
N GLU A 179 15.48 -7.40 -12.05
CA GLU A 179 15.06 -6.71 -13.26
C GLU A 179 14.51 -5.30 -13.00
N LEU A 180 14.21 -4.95 -11.74
CA LEU A 180 13.79 -3.61 -11.34
C LEU A 180 15.00 -2.72 -11.02
N PRO A 181 15.15 -1.55 -11.67
CA PRO A 181 16.13 -0.55 -11.27
C PRO A 181 15.89 -0.07 -9.83
N ASN A 182 16.95 0.27 -9.10
CA ASN A 182 16.86 0.70 -7.70
C ASN A 182 15.89 1.89 -7.48
N ALA A 183 15.80 2.83 -8.44
CA ALA A 183 14.84 3.92 -8.38
C ALA A 183 13.37 3.43 -8.34
N ILE A 184 13.06 2.38 -9.10
CA ILE A 184 11.73 1.75 -9.16
C ILE A 184 11.47 0.93 -7.90
N LYS A 185 12.47 0.15 -7.43
CA LYS A 185 12.39 -0.54 -6.12
C LYS A 185 12.07 0.43 -4.99
N ASN A 186 12.70 1.59 -4.95
CA ASN A 186 12.45 2.61 -3.93
C ASN A 186 11.03 3.20 -3.98
N GLN A 187 10.43 3.34 -5.17
CA GLN A 187 9.02 3.71 -5.32
C GLN A 187 8.10 2.62 -4.73
N TYR A 188 8.38 1.34 -5.01
CA TYR A 188 7.64 0.23 -4.42
C TYR A 188 7.83 0.11 -2.91
N TYR A 189 9.04 0.30 -2.36
CA TYR A 189 9.26 0.37 -0.91
C TYR A 189 8.44 1.49 -0.26
N THR A 190 8.31 2.64 -0.94
CA THR A 190 7.48 3.75 -0.46
C THR A 190 6.00 3.36 -0.44
N LYS A 191 5.50 2.70 -1.50
CA LYS A 191 4.14 2.14 -1.54
C LYS A 191 3.89 1.13 -0.41
N VAL A 192 4.80 0.16 -0.20
CA VAL A 192 4.69 -0.83 0.90
C VAL A 192 4.68 -0.14 2.28
N ASN A 193 5.58 0.82 2.52
CA ASN A 193 5.64 1.54 3.79
C ASN A 193 4.35 2.34 4.07
N ASN A 194 3.72 2.89 3.03
CA ASN A 194 2.48 3.65 3.12
C ASN A 194 1.21 2.77 3.19
N ALA A 195 1.29 1.47 2.89
CA ALA A 195 0.16 0.56 2.94
C ALA A 195 -0.41 0.44 4.37
N THR A 196 -1.73 0.45 4.51
CA THR A 196 -2.42 0.36 5.82
C THR A 196 -3.07 -1.00 6.08
N THR A 197 -3.11 -1.88 5.08
CA THR A 197 -3.69 -3.23 5.19
C THR A 197 -2.81 -4.27 4.48
N MET A 198 -3.06 -5.56 4.73
CA MET A 198 -2.32 -6.66 4.11
C MET A 198 -2.60 -6.74 2.60
N GLU A 199 -3.84 -6.49 2.19
CA GLU A 199 -4.28 -6.46 0.80
C GLU A 199 -3.57 -5.35 0.01
N ALA A 200 -3.37 -4.18 0.64
CA ALA A 200 -2.62 -3.09 0.04
C ALA A 200 -1.13 -3.44 -0.17
N ILE A 201 -0.51 -4.22 0.74
CA ILE A 201 0.86 -4.72 0.55
C ILE A 201 0.90 -5.73 -0.61
N GLU A 202 -0.08 -6.64 -0.69
CA GLU A 202 -0.11 -7.68 -1.72
C GLU A 202 -0.38 -7.10 -3.12
N MET A 203 -1.25 -6.08 -3.26
CA MET A 203 -1.39 -5.34 -4.52
C MET A 203 -0.07 -4.72 -4.98
N VAL A 204 0.71 -4.14 -4.07
CA VAL A 204 2.02 -3.54 -4.38
C VAL A 204 3.05 -4.59 -4.81
N LYS A 205 3.01 -5.80 -4.23
CA LYS A 205 3.82 -6.95 -4.69
C LYS A 205 3.44 -7.39 -6.11
N GLN A 206 2.13 -7.45 -6.40
CA GLN A 206 1.62 -7.82 -7.73
C GLN A 206 1.99 -6.80 -8.80
N GLU A 207 1.88 -5.50 -8.51
CA GLU A 207 2.37 -4.43 -9.39
C GLU A 207 3.87 -4.59 -9.70
N ALA A 208 4.71 -4.81 -8.68
CA ALA A 208 6.15 -4.99 -8.86
C ALA A 208 6.49 -6.24 -9.69
N ALA A 209 5.77 -7.35 -9.50
CA ALA A 209 5.93 -8.56 -10.29
C ALA A 209 5.50 -8.37 -11.76
N GLN A 210 4.44 -7.60 -12.02
CA GLN A 210 4.00 -7.25 -13.38
C GLN A 210 5.03 -6.37 -14.10
N ASP A 211 5.65 -5.43 -13.39
CA ASP A 211 6.75 -4.61 -13.90
C ASP A 211 7.97 -5.46 -14.29
N VAL A 212 8.33 -6.46 -13.47
CA VAL A 212 9.38 -7.45 -13.79
C VAL A 212 9.03 -8.25 -15.06
N ALA A 213 7.79 -8.73 -15.17
CA ALA A 213 7.35 -9.49 -16.35
C ALA A 213 7.45 -8.66 -17.63
N THR A 214 6.97 -7.41 -17.58
CA THR A 214 7.00 -6.46 -18.70
C THR A 214 8.45 -6.16 -19.14
N ARG A 215 9.36 -5.95 -18.18
CA ARG A 215 10.80 -5.73 -18.46
C ARG A 215 11.47 -6.95 -19.09
N LYS A 216 11.11 -8.17 -18.67
CA LYS A 216 11.60 -9.42 -19.29
C LYS A 216 11.14 -9.56 -20.74
N GLN A 217 9.88 -9.24 -21.03
CA GLN A 217 9.33 -9.26 -22.39
C GLN A 217 10.07 -8.27 -23.30
N ILE A 218 10.25 -7.01 -22.84
CA ILE A 218 11.00 -5.99 -23.57
C ILE A 218 12.45 -6.43 -23.82
N ALA A 219 13.14 -6.97 -22.81
CA ALA A 219 14.52 -7.44 -22.95
C ALA A 219 14.66 -8.61 -23.95
N ALA A 220 13.73 -9.58 -23.91
CA ALA A 220 13.69 -10.68 -24.88
C ALA A 220 13.43 -10.18 -26.31
N LYS A 221 12.50 -9.22 -26.47
CA LYS A 221 12.20 -8.62 -27.78
C LYS A 221 13.37 -7.82 -28.34
N LYS A 222 14.10 -7.08 -27.50
CA LYS A 222 15.36 -6.42 -27.89
C LYS A 222 16.39 -7.42 -28.38
N ALA A 223 16.63 -8.51 -27.65
CA ALA A 223 17.61 -9.52 -28.02
C ALA A 223 17.28 -10.20 -29.38
N GLU A 224 16.01 -10.33 -29.73
CA GLU A 224 15.61 -10.84 -31.05
C GLU A 224 15.74 -9.77 -32.14
N ALA A 225 15.28 -8.54 -31.88
CA ALA A 225 15.44 -7.41 -32.78
C ALA A 225 16.92 -7.13 -33.12
N GLU A 226 17.82 -7.31 -32.15
CA GLU A 226 19.27 -7.17 -32.32
C GLU A 226 19.84 -8.19 -33.32
N LYS A 227 19.40 -9.46 -33.25
CA LYS A 227 19.80 -10.49 -34.23
C LYS A 227 19.31 -10.14 -35.63
N ILE A 228 18.04 -9.71 -35.74
CA ILE A 228 17.43 -9.31 -37.02
C ILE A 228 18.26 -8.18 -37.64
N LEU A 229 18.53 -7.10 -36.91
CA LEU A 229 19.34 -5.98 -37.39
C LEU A 229 20.77 -6.40 -37.76
N LYS A 230 21.42 -7.27 -36.98
CA LYS A 230 22.75 -7.81 -37.28
C LYS A 230 22.79 -8.69 -38.53
N SER A 231 21.71 -9.40 -38.86
CA SER A 231 21.59 -10.24 -40.06
C SER A 231 21.23 -9.49 -41.35
N LYS A 232 20.79 -8.22 -41.25
CA LYS A 232 20.43 -7.41 -42.43
C LYS A 232 21.68 -6.92 -43.16
N ASN A 233 22.06 -7.65 -44.21
CA ASN A 233 23.21 -7.34 -45.06
C ASN A 233 23.01 -6.08 -45.93
N ASP A 234 21.76 -5.79 -46.32
CA ASP A 234 21.40 -4.62 -47.14
C ASP A 234 21.36 -3.29 -46.34
N LEU A 235 21.83 -3.29 -45.09
CA LEU A 235 22.11 -2.07 -44.33
C LEU A 235 23.61 -1.78 -44.36
N ASP A 236 23.97 -0.52 -44.64
CA ASP A 236 25.33 -0.03 -44.47
C ASP A 236 25.71 -0.05 -42.97
N VAL A 237 27.03 -0.08 -42.69
CA VAL A 237 27.54 -0.25 -41.30
C VAL A 237 27.06 0.88 -40.36
N GLY A 238 26.98 2.12 -40.87
CA GLY A 238 26.47 3.26 -40.11
C GLY A 238 24.99 3.11 -39.75
N GLU A 239 24.13 2.85 -40.75
CA GLU A 239 22.69 2.66 -40.56
C GLU A 239 22.39 1.55 -39.54
N ARG A 240 23.07 0.40 -39.66
CA ARG A 240 22.93 -0.71 -38.73
C ARG A 240 23.37 -0.32 -37.31
N SER A 241 24.44 0.46 -37.17
CA SER A 241 24.89 0.99 -35.88
C SER A 241 23.86 1.95 -35.26
N ASP A 242 23.25 2.81 -36.06
CA ASP A 242 22.24 3.77 -35.62
C ASP A 242 20.96 3.05 -35.15
N TYR A 243 20.49 2.05 -35.91
CA TYR A 243 19.34 1.23 -35.49
C TYR A 243 19.61 0.41 -34.23
N LEU A 244 20.81 -0.14 -34.07
CA LEU A 244 21.20 -0.84 -32.84
C LEU A 244 21.25 0.11 -31.62
N THR A 245 21.79 1.31 -31.79
CA THR A 245 21.83 2.36 -30.75
C THR A 245 20.41 2.78 -30.36
N ARG A 246 19.51 2.95 -31.32
CA ARG A 246 18.09 3.25 -31.06
C ARG A 246 17.39 2.09 -30.33
N LEU A 247 17.69 0.85 -30.72
CA LEU A 247 17.12 -0.35 -30.10
C LEU A 247 17.53 -0.51 -28.64
N GLU A 248 18.79 -0.24 -28.31
CA GLU A 248 19.29 -0.24 -26.93
C GLU A 248 18.49 0.76 -26.06
N ASN A 249 18.18 1.93 -26.60
CA ASN A 249 17.45 3.00 -25.90
C ASN A 249 15.92 2.83 -25.88
N ALA A 250 15.32 1.93 -26.67
CA ALA A 250 13.87 1.75 -26.72
C ALA A 250 13.28 1.36 -25.35
N GLY A 251 12.23 2.05 -24.89
CA GLY A 251 11.60 1.78 -23.60
C GLY A 251 10.45 0.76 -23.66
N THR A 252 9.90 0.53 -24.85
CA THR A 252 8.65 -0.20 -25.06
C THR A 252 8.71 -1.15 -26.27
N GLU A 253 7.80 -2.12 -26.31
CA GLU A 253 7.64 -3.01 -27.45
C GLU A 253 7.28 -2.29 -28.76
N SER A 254 6.51 -1.21 -28.71
CA SER A 254 6.09 -0.44 -29.88
C SER A 254 7.24 0.34 -30.52
N GLU A 255 8.15 0.89 -29.70
CA GLU A 255 9.36 1.54 -30.19
C GLU A 255 10.30 0.54 -30.88
N ILE A 256 10.45 -0.67 -30.31
CA ILE A 256 11.22 -1.77 -30.92
C ILE A 256 10.63 -2.14 -32.29
N ASP A 257 9.31 -2.29 -32.38
CA ASP A 257 8.63 -2.63 -33.64
C ASP A 257 8.77 -1.51 -34.69
N SER A 258 8.71 -0.23 -34.27
CA SER A 258 8.96 0.92 -35.17
C SER A 258 10.38 0.90 -35.71
N ILE A 259 11.38 0.69 -34.84
CA ILE A 259 12.80 0.62 -35.22
C ILE A 259 13.04 -0.50 -36.23
N LEU A 260 12.47 -1.69 -36.00
CA LEU A 260 12.57 -2.81 -36.94
C LEU A 260 11.89 -2.51 -38.28
N LYS A 261 10.71 -1.88 -38.27
CA LYS A 261 9.98 -1.51 -39.48
C LYS A 261 10.70 -0.44 -40.31
N GLU A 262 11.32 0.54 -39.66
CA GLU A 262 12.17 1.54 -40.32
C GLU A 262 13.42 0.89 -40.93
N ALA A 263 14.09 0.00 -40.19
CA ALA A 263 15.26 -0.72 -40.69
C ALA A 263 14.92 -1.66 -41.86
N GLU A 264 13.71 -2.26 -41.87
CA GLU A 264 13.20 -3.02 -43.02
C GLU A 264 13.01 -2.13 -44.26
N ALA A 265 12.40 -0.95 -44.09
CA ALA A 265 12.19 0.00 -45.19
C ALA A 265 13.51 0.51 -45.79
N THR A 266 14.49 0.84 -44.94
CA THR A 266 15.83 1.26 -45.35
C THR A 266 16.58 0.13 -46.07
N ALA A 267 16.57 -1.08 -45.51
CA ALA A 267 17.17 -2.26 -46.17
C ALA A 267 16.54 -2.54 -47.54
N ALA A 268 15.21 -2.44 -47.65
CA ALA A 268 14.50 -2.64 -48.91
C ALA A 268 14.85 -1.57 -49.97
N ALA A 269 15.04 -0.31 -49.57
CA ALA A 269 15.51 0.76 -50.46
C ALA A 269 16.96 0.54 -50.91
N ASN A 270 17.84 0.17 -49.98
CA ASN A 270 19.26 -0.04 -50.23
C ASN A 270 19.53 -1.31 -51.04
N LYS A 271 18.67 -2.33 -50.97
CA LYS A 271 18.81 -3.60 -51.71
C LYS A 271 19.09 -3.40 -53.20
N VAL A 272 18.46 -2.41 -53.85
CA VAL A 272 18.69 -2.09 -55.27
C VAL A 272 20.16 -1.69 -55.54
N VAL A 273 20.77 -0.97 -54.60
CA VAL A 273 22.18 -0.57 -54.66
C VAL A 273 23.09 -1.77 -54.37
N PHE A 274 22.78 -2.61 -53.38
CA PHE A 274 23.54 -3.82 -53.06
C PHE A 274 23.51 -4.85 -54.21
N ASP A 275 22.34 -5.14 -54.77
CA ASP A 275 22.17 -6.03 -55.94
C ASP A 275 22.98 -5.50 -57.15
N LYS A 276 22.91 -4.19 -57.42
CA LYS A 276 23.72 -3.55 -58.47
C LYS A 276 25.21 -3.63 -58.17
N ARG A 277 25.63 -3.44 -56.91
CA ARG A 277 27.03 -3.51 -56.45
C ARG A 277 27.62 -4.89 -56.73
N GLN A 278 26.88 -5.95 -56.38
CA GLN A 278 27.26 -7.32 -56.70
C GLN A 278 27.33 -7.57 -58.22
N SER A 279 26.28 -7.18 -58.96
CA SER A 279 26.23 -7.33 -60.42
C SER A 279 27.40 -6.64 -61.15
N VAL A 280 27.79 -5.45 -60.68
CA VAL A 280 28.95 -4.71 -61.20
C VAL A 280 30.27 -5.42 -60.85
N SER A 281 30.41 -5.90 -59.61
CA SER A 281 31.57 -6.68 -59.15
C SER A 281 31.78 -7.94 -59.97
N ASP A 282 30.71 -8.71 -60.20
CA ASP A 282 30.73 -9.93 -61.02
C ASP A 282 31.06 -9.65 -62.49
N THR A 283 30.61 -8.51 -63.01
CA THR A 283 30.92 -8.07 -64.38
C THR A 283 32.39 -7.69 -64.51
N ILE A 284 32.96 -6.98 -63.52
CA ILE A 284 34.38 -6.60 -63.49
C ILE A 284 35.28 -7.85 -63.42
N GLU A 285 34.89 -8.88 -62.66
CA GLU A 285 35.65 -10.14 -62.60
C GLU A 285 35.76 -10.82 -63.96
N LYS A 286 34.69 -10.76 -64.77
CA LYS A 286 34.60 -11.37 -66.10
C LYS A 286 35.29 -10.58 -67.21
N LEU A 287 35.85 -9.40 -66.92
CA LEU A 287 36.64 -8.63 -67.89
C LEU A 287 37.97 -9.37 -68.18
N ARG A 288 38.09 -9.95 -69.38
CA ARG A 288 39.18 -10.88 -69.75
C ARG A 288 40.57 -10.25 -69.75
N TYR A 289 40.69 -9.02 -70.25
CA TYR A 289 41.97 -8.34 -70.49
C TYR A 289 42.33 -7.35 -69.38
N LEU A 290 41.43 -7.14 -68.42
CA LEU A 290 41.68 -6.24 -67.29
C LEU A 290 42.64 -6.91 -66.27
N PRO A 291 43.80 -6.28 -65.94
CA PRO A 291 44.74 -6.84 -64.96
C PRO A 291 44.11 -7.08 -63.60
N LYS A 292 44.62 -8.08 -62.87
CA LYS A 292 44.07 -8.53 -61.58
C LYS A 292 44.08 -7.40 -60.53
N GLU A 293 45.13 -6.61 -60.54
CA GLU A 293 45.35 -5.47 -59.64
C GLU A 293 44.31 -4.38 -59.90
N GLN A 294 43.97 -4.13 -61.18
CA GLN A 294 42.91 -3.19 -61.55
C GLN A 294 41.52 -3.72 -61.21
N LYS A 295 41.28 -5.05 -61.32
CA LYS A 295 40.03 -5.66 -60.83
C LYS A 295 39.84 -5.44 -59.33
N VAL A 296 40.91 -5.57 -58.54
CA VAL A 296 40.90 -5.31 -57.10
C VAL A 296 40.61 -3.84 -56.80
N ASP A 297 41.30 -2.88 -57.45
CA ASP A 297 40.99 -1.44 -57.29
C ASP A 297 39.53 -1.12 -57.60
N PHE A 298 39.05 -1.52 -58.78
CA PHE A 298 37.68 -1.21 -59.17
C PHE A 298 36.64 -1.85 -58.25
N LYS A 299 36.90 -3.04 -57.71
CA LYS A 299 36.00 -3.72 -56.76
C LYS A 299 35.99 -3.05 -55.38
N GLY A 300 37.15 -2.76 -54.78
CA GLY A 300 37.20 -2.07 -53.49
C GLY A 300 36.50 -0.70 -53.54
N ARG A 301 36.57 -0.02 -54.68
CA ARG A 301 35.85 1.24 -54.91
C ARG A 301 34.34 1.11 -54.95
N LEU A 302 33.76 -0.08 -55.13
CA LEU A 302 32.30 -0.28 -55.12
C LEU A 302 31.71 -0.27 -53.70
N GLU A 303 32.51 -0.62 -52.70
CA GLU A 303 32.06 -0.85 -51.32
C GLU A 303 31.43 0.40 -50.68
N HIS A 304 31.93 1.59 -51.06
CA HIS A 304 31.48 2.87 -50.51
C HIS A 304 30.49 3.62 -51.42
N LEU A 305 30.01 3.01 -52.51
CA LEU A 305 29.09 3.67 -53.45
C LEU A 305 27.64 3.39 -53.08
N GLN A 306 26.90 4.47 -52.84
CA GLN A 306 25.53 4.44 -52.32
C GLN A 306 24.47 4.68 -53.41
N THR A 307 24.86 4.80 -54.67
CA THR A 307 23.92 4.99 -55.79
C THR A 307 24.24 4.10 -56.99
N VAL A 308 23.19 3.67 -57.68
CA VAL A 308 23.27 2.93 -58.95
C VAL A 308 24.12 3.67 -59.98
N ASN A 309 23.99 5.00 -60.07
CA ASN A 309 24.73 5.82 -61.03
C ASN A 309 26.25 5.83 -60.77
N GLN A 310 26.68 5.87 -59.51
CA GLN A 310 28.10 5.77 -59.17
C GLN A 310 28.67 4.38 -59.52
N LEU A 311 27.92 3.31 -59.23
CA LEU A 311 28.28 1.94 -59.58
C LEU A 311 28.39 1.75 -61.11
N GLU A 312 27.44 2.30 -61.86
CA GLU A 312 27.45 2.35 -63.34
C GLU A 312 28.71 3.06 -63.87
N ALA A 313 29.06 4.21 -63.28
CA ALA A 313 30.23 4.98 -63.69
C ALA A 313 31.55 4.25 -63.43
N VAL A 314 31.67 3.46 -62.34
CA VAL A 314 32.83 2.58 -62.11
C VAL A 314 32.87 1.45 -63.15
N LEU A 315 31.74 0.79 -63.42
CA LEU A 315 31.68 -0.27 -64.42
C LEU A 315 32.13 0.22 -65.81
N GLN A 316 31.71 1.41 -66.22
CA GLN A 316 32.11 2.00 -67.51
C GLN A 316 33.61 2.33 -67.57
N LYS A 317 34.22 2.75 -66.45
CA LYS A 317 35.68 2.94 -66.37
C LYS A 317 36.43 1.62 -66.49
N ALA A 318 35.98 0.57 -65.80
CA ALA A 318 36.58 -0.77 -65.88
C ALA A 318 36.46 -1.37 -67.30
N LYS A 319 35.30 -1.23 -67.97
CA LYS A 319 35.11 -1.64 -69.36
C LYS A 319 36.06 -0.93 -70.33
N LYS A 320 36.26 0.39 -70.16
CA LYS A 320 37.22 1.17 -70.97
C LYS A 320 38.66 0.72 -70.74
N ALA A 321 39.05 0.47 -69.48
CA ALA A 321 40.37 -0.04 -69.14
C ALA A 321 40.64 -1.43 -69.76
N ASN A 322 39.67 -2.35 -69.72
CA ASN A 322 39.76 -3.65 -70.38
C ASN A 322 39.96 -3.54 -71.90
N VAL A 323 39.28 -2.62 -72.58
CA VAL A 323 39.45 -2.37 -74.03
C VAL A 323 40.82 -1.76 -74.32
N GLN A 324 41.36 -0.94 -73.44
CA GLN A 324 42.71 -0.40 -73.60
C GLN A 324 43.78 -1.48 -73.42
N ALA A 325 43.66 -2.31 -72.38
CA ALA A 325 44.57 -3.42 -72.13
C ALA A 325 44.64 -4.42 -73.30
N LEU A 326 43.50 -4.73 -73.93
CA LEU A 326 43.47 -5.53 -75.17
C LEU A 326 44.29 -4.89 -76.29
N LYS A 327 44.15 -3.58 -76.53
CA LYS A 327 44.92 -2.88 -77.58
C LYS A 327 46.42 -2.84 -77.29
N ASP A 328 46.80 -2.83 -76.02
CA ASP A 328 48.20 -2.81 -75.61
C ASP A 328 48.81 -4.23 -75.72
N GLU A 329 48.03 -5.28 -75.43
CA GLU A 329 48.37 -6.68 -75.73
C GLU A 329 48.50 -6.93 -77.25
N GLU A 330 47.56 -6.43 -78.07
CA GLU A 330 47.63 -6.51 -79.53
C GLU A 330 48.89 -5.84 -80.09
N LYS A 331 49.27 -4.66 -79.59
CA LYS A 331 50.49 -3.94 -80.00
C LYS A 331 51.79 -4.57 -79.53
N SER A 332 51.79 -5.29 -78.41
CA SER A 332 52.98 -6.00 -77.91
C SER A 332 53.26 -7.30 -78.67
N ASN A 333 52.31 -7.77 -79.47
CA ASN A 333 52.38 -8.98 -80.29
C ASN A 333 52.63 -8.69 -81.79
N THR A 334 52.96 -7.45 -82.16
CA THR A 334 53.29 -6.99 -83.53
C THR A 334 54.65 -6.32 -83.58
#